data_AF-A0A0B8PSN0-F1
#
_entry.id   AF-A0A0B8PSN0-F1
#
_cell.length_a   1.000
_cell.length_b   1.000
_cell.length_c   1.000
_cell.angle_alpha   90.00
_cell.angle_beta   90.00
_cell.angle_gamma   90.00
#
_symmetry.space_group_name_H-M   'P 1'
#
loop_
_entity.id
_entity.type
_entity.pdbx_description
1 polymer ?
#
loop_
_entity_poly.entity_id
_entity_poly.type
_entity_poly.pdbx_seq_one_letter_code
_entity_poly.pdbx_strand_id
1 'polypeptide(L)'
;MHNNKITKALFLGASLLATTTSFSTLAATVPAGTKLAKVQELVKGNGTEVASIDPQKTEGVPESNIIRDILEGLVNQDADGNTVPGVAKAGKLKTTKTIPSIYVRTRSGPTATQ
;
A
#
# COMPACT_ATOMS: atom_id res chain seq x y z
N MET A 1 -16.26 -30.14 44.79
CA MET A 1 -16.48 -28.72 44.47
C MET A 1 -15.41 -27.89 45.15
N HIS A 2 -14.39 -27.42 44.43
CA HIS A 2 -13.58 -26.30 44.89
C HIS A 2 -13.76 -25.16 43.88
N ASN A 3 -14.59 -24.20 44.29
CA ASN A 3 -15.05 -23.08 43.47
C ASN A 3 -14.00 -21.97 43.55
N ASN A 4 -12.84 -22.15 42.93
CA ASN A 4 -11.76 -21.16 43.02
C ASN A 4 -11.94 -20.08 41.96
N LYS A 5 -12.69 -19.03 42.33
CA LYS A 5 -13.05 -17.89 41.46
C LYS A 5 -11.81 -17.17 40.90
N ILE A 6 -10.71 -17.22 41.63
CA ILE A 6 -9.43 -16.57 41.28
C ILE A 6 -8.75 -17.27 40.09
N THR A 7 -8.76 -18.61 40.04
CA THR A 7 -8.16 -19.38 38.94
C THR A 7 -8.93 -19.20 37.63
N LYS A 8 -10.26 -19.07 37.70
CA LYS A 8 -11.10 -18.75 36.53
C LYS A 8 -10.90 -17.30 36.05
N ALA A 9 -10.74 -16.35 36.97
CA ALA A 9 -10.47 -14.95 36.64
C ALA A 9 -9.10 -14.76 35.98
N LEU A 10 -8.08 -15.53 36.38
CA LEU A 10 -6.75 -15.47 35.78
C LEU A 10 -6.73 -16.04 34.35
N PHE A 11 -7.47 -17.13 34.09
CA PHE A 11 -7.65 -17.67 32.74
C PHE A 11 -8.46 -16.74 31.82
N LEU A 12 -9.50 -16.07 32.36
CA LEU A 12 -10.30 -15.11 31.61
C LEU A 12 -9.52 -13.82 31.29
N GLY A 13 -8.70 -13.35 32.24
CA GLY A 13 -7.81 -12.20 32.06
C GLY A 13 -6.67 -12.45 31.05
N ALA A 14 -6.13 -13.67 31.01
CA ALA A 14 -5.11 -14.05 30.03
C ALA A 14 -5.67 -14.14 28.59
N SER A 15 -6.95 -14.51 28.44
CA SER A 15 -7.60 -14.56 27.12
C SER A 15 -7.93 -13.18 26.52
N LEU A 16 -8.06 -12.15 27.37
CA LEU A 16 -8.43 -10.80 26.94
C LEU A 16 -7.22 -9.97 26.44
N LEU A 17 -6.00 -10.42 26.72
CA LEU A 17 -4.77 -9.77 26.22
C LEU A 17 -4.34 -10.28 24.83
N ALA A 18 -4.99 -11.31 24.29
CA ALA A 18 -4.61 -11.95 23.03
C ALA A 18 -5.40 -11.47 21.80
N THR A 19 -6.36 -10.55 21.93
CA THR A 19 -7.32 -10.20 20.87
C THR A 19 -7.08 -8.88 20.15
N THR A 20 -6.02 -8.12 20.45
CA THR A 20 -5.89 -6.73 19.94
C THR A 20 -4.93 -6.51 18.78
N THR A 21 -4.27 -7.53 18.22
CA THR A 21 -3.43 -7.32 17.03
C THR A 21 -4.22 -7.47 15.73
N SER A 22 -5.26 -6.64 15.56
CA SER A 22 -5.81 -6.37 14.23
C SER A 22 -4.86 -5.40 13.52
N PHE A 23 -3.95 -5.94 12.71
CA PHE A 23 -3.12 -5.15 11.81
C PHE A 23 -4.02 -4.47 10.78
N SER A 24 -4.40 -3.21 11.02
CA SER A 24 -4.97 -2.37 9.96
C SER A 24 -3.86 -2.08 8.94
N THR A 25 -3.99 -2.66 7.76
CA THR A 25 -3.16 -2.29 6.61
C THR A 25 -3.49 -0.83 6.26
N LEU A 26 -2.51 0.07 6.41
CA LEU A 26 -2.64 1.46 5.98
C LEU A 26 -2.63 1.50 4.44
N ALA A 27 -3.81 1.50 3.83
CA ALA A 27 -3.97 1.58 2.37
C ALA A 27 -3.76 3.01 1.84
N ALA A 28 -4.06 4.02 2.66
CA ALA A 28 -3.88 5.44 2.36
C ALA A 28 -3.79 6.25 3.65
N THR A 29 -3.22 7.46 3.58
CA THR A 29 -3.30 8.44 4.67
C THR A 29 -4.70 9.03 4.70
N VAL A 30 -5.53 8.55 5.64
CA VAL A 30 -6.91 9.04 5.82
C VAL A 30 -6.93 10.00 7.01
N PRO A 31 -7.58 11.17 6.91
CA PRO A 31 -7.75 12.08 8.03
C PRO A 31 -8.35 11.39 9.26
N ALA A 32 -7.93 11.82 10.46
CA ALA A 32 -8.42 11.26 11.70
C ALA A 32 -9.93 11.47 11.87
N GLY A 33 -10.65 10.43 12.29
CA GLY A 33 -12.10 10.46 12.51
C GLY A 33 -12.96 10.18 11.27
N THR A 34 -12.36 9.99 10.09
CA THR A 34 -13.13 9.60 8.89
C THR A 34 -13.60 8.14 8.99
N LYS A 35 -14.92 7.95 8.98
CA LYS A 35 -15.52 6.61 8.91
C LYS A 35 -15.45 6.09 7.47
N LEU A 36 -14.60 5.10 7.22
CA LEU A 36 -14.49 4.45 5.91
C LEU A 36 -15.75 3.64 5.60
N ALA A 37 -16.14 3.64 4.32
CA ALA A 37 -17.20 2.77 3.81
C ALA A 37 -16.84 1.29 4.01
N LYS A 38 -17.87 0.44 4.19
CA LYS A 38 -17.71 -1.01 4.35
C LYS A 38 -17.08 -1.66 3.11
N VAL A 39 -17.34 -1.11 1.93
CA VAL A 39 -16.80 -1.56 0.64
C VAL A 39 -16.08 -0.37 -0.01
N GLN A 40 -14.85 -0.59 -0.48
CA GLN A 40 -14.04 0.42 -1.17
C GLN A 40 -14.07 0.14 -2.67
N GLU A 41 -15.14 0.60 -3.33
CA GLU A 41 -15.33 0.46 -4.78
C GLU A 41 -15.42 1.85 -5.42
N LEU A 42 -14.71 2.04 -6.53
CA LEU A 42 -14.66 3.30 -7.25
C LEU A 42 -14.98 3.06 -8.73
N VAL A 43 -15.99 3.75 -9.25
CA VAL A 43 -16.32 3.81 -10.67
C VAL A 43 -15.83 5.13 -11.22
N LYS A 44 -14.88 5.08 -12.17
CA LYS A 44 -14.27 6.27 -12.79
C LYS A 44 -14.50 6.23 -14.30
N GLY A 45 -15.01 7.32 -14.86
CA GLY A 45 -15.05 7.50 -16.32
C GLY A 45 -13.65 7.82 -16.86
N ASN A 46 -13.25 7.13 -17.93
CA ASN A 46 -11.91 7.28 -18.53
C ASN A 46 -11.90 8.06 -19.86
N GLY A 47 -13.02 8.71 -20.22
CA GLY A 47 -13.16 9.44 -21.48
C GLY A 47 -13.47 8.52 -22.65
N THR A 48 -12.44 8.11 -23.39
CA THR A 48 -12.56 7.25 -24.58
C THR A 48 -12.04 5.84 -24.31
N GLU A 49 -12.36 4.92 -25.22
CA GLU A 49 -11.74 3.59 -25.24
C GLU A 49 -10.22 3.71 -25.41
N VAL A 50 -9.49 2.77 -24.79
CA VAL A 50 -8.03 2.73 -24.86
C VAL A 50 -7.54 1.99 -26.10
N ALA A 51 -6.46 2.48 -26.71
CA ALA A 51 -5.86 1.78 -27.85
C ALA A 51 -5.10 0.51 -27.42
N SER A 52 -4.41 0.57 -26.28
CA SER A 52 -3.69 -0.55 -25.70
C SER A 52 -3.45 -0.32 -24.20
N ILE A 53 -3.05 -1.36 -23.50
CA ILE A 53 -2.58 -1.32 -22.11
C ILE A 53 -1.06 -1.57 -22.04
N ASP A 54 -0.43 -1.89 -23.17
CA ASP A 54 1.02 -2.00 -23.28
C ASP A 54 1.65 -0.60 -23.34
N PRO A 55 2.45 -0.18 -22.33
CA PRO A 55 3.05 1.16 -22.30
C PRO A 55 3.88 1.52 -23.55
N GLN A 56 4.37 0.53 -24.29
CA GLN A 56 5.16 0.75 -25.51
C GLN A 56 4.29 1.02 -26.75
N LYS A 57 2.97 0.85 -26.65
CA LYS A 57 2.00 0.99 -27.75
C LYS A 57 0.91 2.02 -27.45
N THR A 58 1.17 2.90 -26.49
CA THR A 58 0.21 3.89 -26.01
C THR A 58 0.84 5.27 -25.95
N GLU A 59 0.07 6.29 -26.28
CA GLU A 59 0.53 7.69 -26.26
C GLU A 59 -0.46 8.66 -25.60
N GLY A 60 -1.68 8.18 -25.27
CA GLY A 60 -2.76 9.02 -24.76
C GLY A 60 -2.90 9.05 -23.23
N VAL A 61 -3.74 9.98 -22.79
CA VAL A 61 -4.14 10.15 -21.37
C VAL A 61 -5.06 9.01 -20.88
N PRO A 62 -6.07 8.56 -21.65
CA PRO A 62 -6.93 7.44 -21.22
C PRO A 62 -6.12 6.18 -20.88
N GLU A 63 -5.11 5.86 -21.67
CA GLU A 63 -4.22 4.72 -21.45
C GLU A 63 -3.35 4.94 -20.22
N SER A 64 -2.76 6.13 -20.10
CA SER A 64 -1.90 6.49 -18.98
C SER A 64 -2.62 6.39 -17.64
N ASN A 65 -3.91 6.75 -17.58
CA ASN A 65 -4.71 6.62 -16.36
C ASN A 65 -4.77 5.17 -15.88
N ILE A 66 -5.00 4.21 -16.77
CA ILE A 66 -5.10 2.79 -16.41
C ILE A 66 -3.70 2.23 -16.12
N ILE A 67 -2.72 2.54 -16.97
CA ILE A 67 -1.33 2.06 -16.82
C ILE A 67 -0.75 2.46 -15.46
N ARG A 68 -1.02 3.68 -14.97
CA ARG A 68 -0.54 4.14 -13.66
C ARG A 68 -1.17 3.38 -12.47
N ASP A 69 -2.34 2.77 -12.67
CA ASP A 69 -2.99 1.96 -11.64
C ASP A 69 -2.47 0.51 -11.63
N ILE A 70 -2.03 -0.02 -12.78
CA ILE A 70 -1.59 -1.43 -12.92
C ILE A 70 -0.06 -1.61 -12.91
N LEU A 71 0.70 -0.59 -13.31
CA LEU A 71 2.15 -0.63 -13.44
C LEU A 71 2.77 0.56 -12.68
N GLU A 72 3.86 0.29 -11.96
CA GLU A 72 4.56 1.28 -11.17
C GLU A 72 5.97 1.52 -11.71
N GLY A 73 6.33 2.81 -11.88
CA GLY A 73 7.65 3.23 -12.31
C GLY A 73 8.67 3.31 -11.18
N LEU A 74 9.88 3.77 -11.51
CA LEU A 74 10.94 4.01 -10.52
C LEU A 74 10.58 5.13 -9.54
N VAL A 75 9.91 6.16 -10.07
CA VAL A 75 9.34 7.29 -9.34
C VAL A 75 7.88 7.43 -9.72
N ASN A 76 7.08 8.01 -8.84
CA ASN A 76 5.68 8.34 -9.07
C ASN A 76 5.40 9.78 -8.63
N GLN A 77 4.16 10.24 -8.76
CA GLN A 77 3.71 11.55 -8.29
C GLN A 77 2.68 11.37 -7.19
N ASP A 78 2.77 12.19 -6.13
CA ASP A 78 1.73 12.27 -5.10
C ASP A 78 0.53 13.10 -5.57
N ALA A 79 -0.46 13.29 -4.67
CA ALA A 79 -1.67 14.04 -4.96
C ALA A 79 -1.41 15.52 -5.29
N ASP A 80 -0.29 16.07 -4.82
CA ASP A 80 0.14 17.46 -5.06
C ASP A 80 1.08 17.56 -6.28
N GLY A 81 1.39 16.43 -6.93
CA GLY A 81 2.29 16.34 -8.08
C GLY A 81 3.78 16.26 -7.72
N ASN A 82 4.14 16.13 -6.45
CA ASN A 82 5.54 15.98 -6.06
C ASN A 82 6.08 14.60 -6.46
N THR A 83 7.34 14.56 -6.86
CA THR A 83 8.01 13.30 -7.20
C THR A 83 8.29 12.48 -5.95
N VAL A 84 7.66 11.32 -5.84
CA VAL A 84 7.84 10.35 -4.76
C VAL A 84 8.52 9.08 -5.28
N PRO A 85 9.30 8.37 -4.45
CA PRO A 85 9.89 7.10 -4.85
C PRO A 85 8.79 6.04 -5.07
N GLY A 86 8.83 5.36 -6.22
CA GLY A 86 7.98 4.21 -6.50
C GLY A 86 8.71 2.90 -6.22
N VAL A 87 9.12 2.20 -7.28
CA VAL A 87 9.96 0.99 -7.18
C VAL A 87 11.39 1.30 -6.70
N ALA A 88 11.89 2.52 -6.91
CA ALA A 88 13.21 2.92 -6.43
C ALA A 88 13.24 3.10 -4.91
N LYS A 89 14.34 2.68 -4.27
CA LYS A 89 14.56 2.89 -2.84
C LYS A 89 14.79 4.38 -2.56
N ALA A 90 14.01 4.92 -1.63
CA ALA A 90 14.13 6.29 -1.16
C ALA A 90 15.59 6.62 -0.78
N GLY A 91 16.11 7.74 -1.30
CA GLY A 91 17.41 8.29 -0.93
C GLY A 91 18.65 7.68 -1.60
N LYS A 92 18.52 6.78 -2.59
CA LYS A 92 19.68 6.21 -3.31
C LYS A 92 19.69 6.47 -4.82
N LEU A 93 19.30 7.66 -5.25
CA LEU A 93 19.64 8.13 -6.59
C LEU A 93 21.04 8.72 -6.55
N LYS A 94 22.07 7.91 -6.83
CA LYS A 94 23.46 8.40 -6.91
C LYS A 94 23.75 8.84 -8.34
N THR A 95 23.66 10.14 -8.60
CA THR A 95 24.02 10.74 -9.89
C THR A 95 25.53 10.96 -9.95
N THR A 96 26.26 10.02 -10.55
CA THR A 96 27.65 10.26 -10.95
C THR A 96 27.65 10.63 -12.44
N LYS A 97 27.23 11.88 -12.75
CA LYS A 97 27.23 12.67 -14.02
C LYS A 97 26.99 12.00 -15.40
N THR A 98 26.90 10.68 -15.50
CA THR A 98 26.87 9.90 -16.75
C THR A 98 26.17 8.55 -16.54
N ILE A 99 26.18 7.98 -15.33
CA ILE A 99 25.50 6.70 -15.04
C ILE A 99 24.62 6.86 -13.79
N PRO A 100 23.28 6.83 -13.93
CA PRO A 100 22.38 6.78 -12.78
C PRO A 100 22.37 5.35 -12.20
N SER A 101 22.86 5.19 -10.97
CA SER A 101 22.65 3.95 -10.22
C SER A 101 21.32 4.01 -9.49
N ILE A 102 20.40 3.12 -9.84
CA ILE A 102 19.05 3.05 -9.25
C ILE A 102 18.96 1.77 -8.43
N TYR A 103 18.77 1.92 -7.13
CA TYR A 103 18.56 0.80 -6.23
C TYR A 103 17.07 0.48 -6.16
N VAL A 104 16.67 -0.68 -6.67
CA VAL A 104 15.29 -1.16 -6.59
C VAL A 104 14.99 -1.64 -5.18
N ARG A 105 13.78 -1.34 -4.67
CA ARG A 105 13.35 -1.88 -3.38
C ARG A 105 13.30 -3.40 -3.47
N THR A 106 13.97 -4.09 -2.56
CA THR A 106 13.74 -5.51 -2.34
C THR A 106 12.38 -5.65 -1.69
N ARG A 107 11.49 -6.52 -2.20
CA ARG A 107 10.36 -6.98 -1.39
C ARG A 107 10.95 -7.63 -0.13
N SER A 108 10.82 -7.00 1.03
CA SER A 108 10.62 -7.83 2.21
C SER A 108 9.28 -8.52 1.94
N GLY A 109 9.30 -9.83 1.74
CA GLY A 109 8.06 -10.61 1.76
C GLY A 109 7.27 -10.33 3.04
N PRO A 110 6.02 -10.79 3.15
CA PRO A 110 5.42 -10.88 4.47
C PRO A 110 6.42 -11.62 5.35
N THR A 111 6.83 -11.00 6.46
CA THR A 111 7.41 -11.78 7.55
C THR A 111 6.29 -12.71 7.96
N ALA A 112 6.31 -13.93 7.42
CA ALA A 112 5.56 -15.04 7.96
C ALA A 112 6.22 -15.33 9.31
N THR A 113 5.80 -14.58 10.32
CA THR A 113 5.96 -14.97 11.71
C THR A 113 5.22 -16.29 11.85
N GLN A 114 5.97 -17.39 11.92
CA GLN A 114 5.49 -18.59 12.60
C GLN A 114 5.26 -18.25 14.07
#